data_AF-A0AAC9W1L2-F1
#
_entry.id   AF-A0AAC9W1L2-F1
#
_cell.length_a   1.000
_cell.length_b   1.000
_cell.length_c   1.000
_cell.angle_alpha   90.00
_cell.angle_beta   90.00
_cell.angle_gamma   90.00
#
_symmetry.space_group_name_H-M   'P 1'
#
loop_
_entity.id
_entity.type
_entity.pdbx_description
1 polymer ?
#
loop_
_entity_poly.entity_id
_entity_poly.type
_entity_poly.pdbx_seq_one_letter_code
_entity_poly.pdbx_strand_id
1 'polypeptide(L)'
;MGKRTARWAKAHRARLALTQPQLAEAADISLSTVTRLERGDPVRDYVLEALENLFADERPSEDGQKPQSAGQNHHFQLTIYQDLLR
;
A
#
# COMPACT_ATOMS: atom_id res chain seq x y z
N MET A 1 -14.79 -2.50 2.25
CA MET A 1 -13.32 -2.57 2.18
C MET A 1 -12.68 -3.38 3.34
N GLY A 2 -13.37 -4.38 3.90
CA GLY A 2 -12.94 -5.06 5.14
C GLY A 2 -11.79 -6.08 5.00
N LYS A 3 -11.76 -7.07 5.90
CA LYS A 3 -10.77 -8.16 6.17
C LYS A 3 -9.65 -8.45 5.14
N ARG A 4 -9.92 -8.41 3.83
CA ARG A 4 -8.92 -8.58 2.77
C ARG A 4 -7.88 -7.46 2.77
N THR A 5 -8.31 -6.20 2.88
CA THR A 5 -7.41 -5.03 2.92
C THR A 5 -6.57 -5.02 4.19
N ALA A 6 -7.17 -5.36 5.34
CA ALA A 6 -6.44 -5.54 6.59
C ALA A 6 -5.35 -6.62 6.51
N ARG A 7 -5.67 -7.76 5.89
CA ARG A 7 -4.72 -8.86 5.68
C ARG A 7 -3.60 -8.43 4.74
N TRP A 8 -3.92 -7.72 3.67
CA TRP A 8 -2.95 -7.17 2.73
C TRP A 8 -1.97 -6.20 3.40
N ALA A 9 -2.48 -5.24 4.17
CA ALA A 9 -1.66 -4.26 4.90
C ALA A 9 -0.75 -4.92 5.93
N LYS A 10 -1.26 -5.88 6.72
CA LYS A 10 -0.46 -6.67 7.67
C LYS A 10 0.65 -7.46 6.98
N ALA A 11 0.33 -8.12 5.88
CA ALA A 11 1.30 -8.93 5.14
C ALA A 11 2.44 -8.07 4.57
N HIS A 12 2.11 -6.91 3.98
CA HIS A 12 3.12 -5.99 3.46
C HIS A 12 3.95 -5.38 4.58
N ARG A 13 3.33 -4.92 5.67
CA ARG A 13 4.07 -4.43 6.84
C ARG A 13 5.06 -5.47 7.37
N ALA A 14 4.63 -6.73 7.48
CA ALA A 14 5.48 -7.84 7.92
C ALA A 14 6.61 -8.13 6.93
N ARG A 15 6.34 -8.09 5.62
CA ARG A 15 7.36 -8.23 4.56
C ARG A 15 8.45 -7.18 4.68
N LEU A 16 8.08 -5.96 5.04
CA LEU A 16 8.97 -4.82 5.21
C LEU A 16 9.61 -4.73 6.60
N ALA A 17 9.33 -5.69 7.49
CA ALA A 17 9.77 -5.68 8.89
C ALA A 17 9.42 -4.39 9.66
N LEU A 18 8.34 -3.71 9.26
CA LEU A 18 7.92 -2.45 9.89
C LEU A 18 7.02 -2.71 11.10
N THR A 19 7.19 -1.87 12.13
CA THR A 19 6.19 -1.73 13.20
C THR A 19 5.01 -0.87 12.73
N GLN A 20 3.88 -0.90 13.44
CA GLN A 20 2.73 -0.04 13.09
C GLN A 20 3.09 1.47 13.13
N PRO A 21 3.86 1.99 14.11
CA PRO A 21 4.32 3.38 14.07
C PRO A 21 5.19 3.70 12.86
N GLN A 22 6.14 2.83 12.51
CA GLN A 22 7.00 3.05 11.35
C GLN A 22 6.23 3.05 10.03
N LEU A 23 5.21 2.19 9.90
CA LEU A 23 4.31 2.23 8.74
C LEU A 23 3.52 3.54 8.67
N ALA A 24 3.07 4.03 9.83
CA ALA A 24 2.34 5.29 9.91
C ALA A 24 3.20 6.47 9.45
N GLU A 25 4.45 6.52 9.91
CA GLU A 25 5.45 7.52 9.48
C GLU A 25 5.77 7.39 7.99
N ALA A 26 6.02 6.18 7.48
CA ALA A 26 6.39 5.95 6.09
C ALA A 26 5.27 6.29 5.09
N ALA A 27 4.01 6.11 5.49
CA ALA A 27 2.84 6.42 4.67
C ALA A 27 2.23 7.81 4.94
N ASP A 28 2.86 8.63 5.80
CA ASP A 28 2.37 9.94 6.25
C ASP A 28 0.91 9.90 6.74
N ILE A 29 0.57 8.91 7.56
CA ILE A 29 -0.74 8.73 8.17
C ILE A 29 -0.64 8.55 9.68
N SER A 30 -1.74 8.74 10.39
CA SER A 30 -1.75 8.52 11.84
C SER A 30 -1.71 7.04 12.22
N LEU A 31 -1.06 6.74 13.35
CA LEU A 31 -1.03 5.38 13.94
C LEU A 31 -2.44 4.81 14.20
N SER A 32 -3.39 5.67 14.56
CA SER A 32 -4.80 5.26 14.75
C SER A 32 -5.44 4.79 13.44
N THR A 33 -5.06 5.41 12.32
CA THR A 33 -5.51 5.00 10.98
C THR A 33 -4.93 3.65 10.59
N VAL A 34 -3.65 3.40 10.86
CA VAL A 34 -3.02 2.08 10.66
C VAL A 34 -3.70 1.01 11.52
N THR A 35 -4.00 1.32 12.78
CA THR A 35 -4.65 0.37 13.70
C THR A 35 -6.05 0.00 13.21
N ARG A 36 -6.84 0.98 12.76
CA ARG A 36 -8.17 0.77 12.16
C ARG A 36 -8.09 -0.08 10.89
N LEU A 37 -7.17 0.28 10.00
CA LEU A 37 -6.91 -0.47 8.77
C LEU A 37 -6.61 -1.94 9.06
N GLU A 38 -5.70 -2.21 9.99
CA GLU A 38 -5.29 -3.58 10.35
C GLU A 38 -6.36 -4.38 11.09
N ARG A 39 -7.36 -3.70 11.69
CA ARG A 39 -8.56 -4.32 12.24
C ARG A 39 -9.63 -4.60 11.17
N GLY A 40 -9.49 -4.00 9.99
CA GLY A 40 -10.46 -4.10 8.90
C GLY A 40 -11.59 -3.08 8.99
N ASP A 41 -11.41 -2.04 9.81
CA ASP A 41 -12.32 -0.91 9.87
C ASP A 41 -12.21 -0.08 8.58
N PRO A 42 -13.29 0.59 8.17
CA PRO A 42 -13.26 1.49 7.03
C PRO A 42 -12.27 2.64 7.28
N VAL A 43 -11.45 2.90 6.27
CA VAL A 43 -10.53 4.05 6.17
C VAL A 43 -10.88 4.85 4.90
N ARG A 44 -10.32 6.05 4.79
CA ARG A 44 -10.54 6.91 3.62
C ARG A 44 -9.69 6.44 2.44
N ASP A 45 -10.16 6.69 1.22
CA ASP A 45 -9.53 6.18 0.01
C ASP A 45 -8.07 6.65 -0.16
N TYR A 46 -7.75 7.89 0.22
CA TYR A 46 -6.38 8.42 0.16
C TYR A 46 -5.38 7.62 1.02
N VAL A 47 -5.86 6.93 2.07
CA VAL A 47 -5.00 6.09 2.92
C VAL A 47 -4.55 4.85 2.17
N LEU A 48 -5.43 4.29 1.33
CA LEU A 48 -5.10 3.14 0.50
C LEU A 48 -4.11 3.54 -0.59
N GLU A 49 -4.34 4.68 -1.24
CA GLU A 49 -3.43 5.23 -2.24
C GLU A 49 -2.03 5.47 -1.66
N ALA A 50 -1.92 6.07 -0.47
CA ALA A 50 -0.63 6.29 0.20
C ALA A 50 0.11 4.97 0.49
N LEU A 51 -0.61 3.93 0.91
CA LEU A 51 -0.02 2.61 1.19
C LEU A 51 0.34 1.84 -0.08
N GLU A 52 -0.47 1.95 -1.12
CA GLU A 52 -0.18 1.35 -2.43
C GLU A 52 1.10 1.96 -3.02
N ASN A 53 1.25 3.29 -2.94
CA ASN A 53 2.47 3.98 -3.36
C ASN A 53 3.69 3.53 -2.56
N LEU A 54 3.58 3.51 -1.22
CA LEU A 54 4.66 3.05 -0.34
C LEU A 54 5.08 1.60 -0.64
N PHE A 55 4.12 0.72 -0.93
CA PHE A 55 4.42 -0.69 -1.21
C PHE A 55 4.89 -0.93 -2.65
N ALA A 56 4.59 -0.03 -3.58
CA ALA A 56 5.06 -0.10 -4.97
C ALA A 56 6.55 0.26 -5.09
N ASP A 57 7.02 1.25 -4.34
CA ASP A 57 8.45 1.67 -4.31
C ASP A 57 9.39 0.58 -3.74
N GLU A 58 8.85 -0.40 -3.03
CA GLU A 58 9.59 -1.50 -2.39
C GLU A 58 9.64 -2.80 -3.23
N ARG A 59 9.23 -2.76 -4.51
CA ARG A 59 9.65 -3.78 -5.47
C ARG A 59 11.08 -3.44 -5.90
N PRO A 60 12.11 -4.22 -5.52
CA PRO A 60 13.41 -4.05 -6.15
C PRO A 60 13.17 -4.27 -7.64
N SER A 61 13.53 -3.29 -8.46
CA SER A 61 13.61 -3.49 -9.90
C SER A 61 14.45 -4.75 -10.12
N GLU A 62 13.81 -5.84 -10.54
CA GLU A 62 14.52 -6.82 -11.33
C GLU A 62 15.03 -6.05 -12.54
N ASP A 63 16.36 -6.09 -12.70
CA ASP A 63 17.19 -5.32 -13.63
C ASP A 63 17.73 -3.98 -13.09
N GLY A 64 19.02 -4.04 -12.76
CA GLY A 64 19.80 -2.91 -12.29
C GLY A 64 19.94 -1.83 -13.35
N GLN A 65 19.52 -0.61 -13.01
CA GLN A 65 20.12 0.62 -13.53
C GLN A 65 19.88 1.72 -12.48
N LYS A 66 20.95 2.46 -12.20
CA LYS A 66 21.13 3.53 -11.20
C LYS A 66 20.06 4.65 -11.17
N PRO A 67 20.02 5.47 -10.09
CA PRO A 67 18.88 6.30 -9.72
C PRO A 67 18.78 7.55 -10.59
N GLN A 68 17.57 7.92 -10.97
CA GLN A 68 17.26 9.26 -11.47
C GLN A 68 15.94 9.73 -10.86
N SER A 69 16.06 10.64 -9.89
CA SER A 69 14.98 11.54 -9.50
C SER A 69 14.57 12.39 -10.70
N ALA A 70 13.32 12.29 -11.13
CA ALA A 70 12.53 13.40 -11.69
C ALA A 70 11.14 12.87 -12.07
N GLY A 71 10.11 13.54 -11.58
CA GLY A 71 8.74 13.05 -11.59
C GLY A 71 8.18 12.72 -12.97
N GLN A 72 7.47 11.59 -13.05
CA GLN A 72 6.53 11.31 -14.13
C GLN A 72 5.26 10.71 -13.55
N ASN A 73 4.18 11.46 -13.74
CA ASN A 73 2.79 11.09 -13.52
C ASN A 73 2.49 9.80 -14.29
N HIS A 74 2.52 8.65 -13.62
CA HIS A 74 2.07 7.40 -14.23
C HIS A 74 0.57 7.25 -13.96
N HIS A 75 -0.23 7.67 -14.94
CA HIS A 75 -1.64 7.30 -15.05
C HIS A 75 -1.78 5.78 -14.89
N PHE A 76 -2.36 5.33 -13.77
CA PHE A 76 -2.56 3.90 -13.55
C PHE A 76 -3.94 3.47 -14.09
N GLN A 77 -3.92 2.54 -15.05
CA GLN A 77 -5.12 1.84 -15.51
C GLN A 77 -5.57 0.82 -14.46
N LEU A 78 -6.73 1.06 -13.85
CA LEU A 78 -7.44 0.09 -13.02
C LEU A 78 -7.90 -1.11 -13.88
N THR A 79 -7.16 -2.21 -13.84
CA THR A 79 -7.66 -3.48 -14.36
C THR A 79 -8.48 -4.16 -13.27
N ILE A 80 -9.79 -3.98 -13.33
CA ILE A 80 -10.74 -4.65 -12.42
C ILE A 80 -10.84 -6.11 -12.87
N TYR A 81 -10.42 -7.06 -12.03
CA TYR A 81 -10.66 -8.49 -12.27
C TYR A 81 -12.17 -8.75 -12.24
N GLN A 82 -12.79 -8.83 -13.43
CA GLN A 82 -14.08 -9.46 -13.59
C GLN A 82 -13.88 -10.97 -13.65
N ASP A 83 -14.10 -11.64 -12.53
CA ASP A 83 -14.23 -13.09 -12.49
C ASP A 83 -15.45 -13.43 -11.64
N LEU A 84 -16.63 -13.28 -12.22
CA LEU A 84 -17.89 -13.77 -11.65
C LEU A 84 -19.04 -13.74 -12.68
N LEU A 85 -18.91 -14.53 -13.74
CA LEU A 85 -20.06 -15.12 -14.45
C LEU A 85 -19.67 -16.50 -14.99
N ARG A 86 -19.92 -17.52 -14.17
CA ARG A 86 -20.28 -18.85 -14.66
C ARG A 86 -21.37 -19.44 -13.78
#